data_AF-A0A2R4P1E8-F1
#
_entry.id   AF-A0A2R4P1E8-F1
#
_cell.length_a   1.000
_cell.length_b   1.000
_cell.length_c   1.000
_cell.angle_alpha   90.00
_cell.angle_beta   90.00
_cell.angle_gamma   90.00
#
_symmetry.space_group_name_H-M   'P 1'
#
loop_
_entity.id
_entity.type
_entity.pdbx_description
1 polymer ?
#
loop_
_entity_poly.entity_id
_entity_poly.type
_entity_poly.pdbx_seq_one_letter_code
_entity_poly.pdbx_strand_id
1 'polypeptide(L)'
;MILSTLFSAIANILHLIITVYTWIVIAAALISWVKPDPSSPVVQLLYRLTDPVYSFIRRYIKTEFNGIDFAPLIVLLALQLIDQFLIRLLFVFAASL
;
A
#
# COMPACT_ATOMS: atom_id res chain seq x y z
N MET A 1 -22.52 -3.15 -21.49
CA MET A 1 -22.72 -1.74 -21.06
C MET A 1 -22.88 -1.60 -19.54
N ILE A 2 -24.00 -2.02 -18.92
CA ILE A 2 -24.20 -1.82 -17.46
C ILE A 2 -23.15 -2.59 -16.63
N LEU A 3 -22.97 -3.89 -16.91
CA LEU A 3 -21.98 -4.72 -16.20
C LEU A 3 -20.56 -4.19 -16.39
N SER A 4 -20.16 -3.87 -17.62
CA SER A 4 -18.85 -3.29 -17.92
C SER A 4 -18.58 -1.99 -17.16
N THR A 5 -19.57 -1.10 -17.06
CA THR A 5 -19.44 0.13 -16.26
C THR A 5 -19.32 -0.15 -14.77
N LEU A 6 -20.04 -1.15 -14.24
CA LEU A 6 -19.96 -1.53 -12.84
C LEU A 6 -18.56 -2.07 -12.47
N PHE A 7 -18.02 -3.01 -13.26
CA PHE A 7 -16.69 -3.56 -13.02
C PHE A 7 -15.59 -2.49 -13.17
N SER A 8 -15.73 -1.58 -14.14
CA SER A 8 -14.80 -0.45 -14.29
C SER A 8 -14.84 0.49 -13.08
N ALA A 9 -16.03 0.78 -12.53
CA ALA A 9 -16.15 1.60 -11.33
C ALA A 9 -15.50 0.93 -10.11
N ILE A 10 -15.70 -0.38 -9.94
CA ILE A 10 -15.05 -1.15 -8.86
C ILE A 10 -13.52 -1.11 -9.02
N ALA A 11 -13.00 -1.34 -10.24
CA ALA A 11 -11.58 -1.27 -10.53
C ALA A 11 -10.98 0.10 -10.18
N ASN A 12 -11.68 1.20 -10.53
CA ASN A 12 -11.25 2.56 -10.17
C ASN A 12 -11.21 2.79 -8.65
N ILE A 13 -12.21 2.32 -7.91
CA ILE A 13 -12.24 2.46 -6.44
C ILE A 13 -11.08 1.68 -5.82
N LEU A 14 -10.83 0.46 -6.29
CA LEU A 14 -9.70 -0.35 -5.81
C LEU A 14 -8.35 0.31 -6.13
N HIS A 15 -8.18 0.83 -7.34
CA HIS A 15 -6.99 1.60 -7.72
C HIS A 15 -6.76 2.80 -6.80
N LEU A 16 -7.83 3.55 -6.50
CA LEU A 16 -7.75 4.70 -5.60
C LEU A 16 -7.32 4.29 -4.18
N ILE A 17 -7.88 3.20 -3.65
CA ILE A 17 -7.52 2.68 -2.32
C ILE A 17 -6.03 2.30 -2.29
N ILE A 18 -5.56 1.56 -3.30
CA ILE A 18 -4.14 1.17 -3.38
C ILE A 18 -3.25 2.41 -3.50
N THR A 19 -3.64 3.39 -4.30
CA THR A 19 -2.89 4.65 -4.46
C THR A 19 -2.79 5.42 -3.14
N VAL A 20 -3.89 5.59 -2.43
CA VAL A 20 -3.91 6.26 -1.11
C VAL A 20 -3.04 5.50 -0.12
N TYR A 21 -3.15 4.17 -0.06
CA TYR A 21 -2.35 3.36 0.85
C TYR A 21 -0.85 3.39 0.49
N THR A 22 -0.50 3.45 -0.79
CA THR A 22 0.87 3.65 -1.26
C THR A 22 1.46 4.95 -0.70
N TRP A 23 0.72 6.06 -0.73
CA TRP A 23 1.17 7.32 -0.14
C TRP A 23 1.28 7.26 1.39
N ILE A 24 0.39 6.54 2.07
CA ILE A 24 0.49 6.29 3.51
C ILE A 24 1.80 5.56 3.85
N VAL A 25 2.13 4.50 3.09
CA VAL A 25 3.36 3.71 3.27
C VAL A 25 4.59 4.57 3.01
N ILE A 26 4.59 5.41 1.96
CA ILE A 26 5.68 6.36 1.68
C ILE A 26 5.84 7.33 2.86
N ALA A 27 4.75 7.94 3.34
CA ALA A 27 4.81 8.88 4.46
C ALA A 27 5.35 8.21 5.74
N ALA A 28 4.90 6.99 6.04
CA ALA A 28 5.40 6.21 7.18
C ALA A 28 6.90 5.87 7.04
N ALA A 29 7.35 5.53 5.83
CA ALA A 29 8.77 5.26 5.56
C ALA A 29 9.64 6.50 5.76
N LEU A 30 9.19 7.67 5.30
CA LEU A 30 9.91 8.93 5.51
C LEU A 30 9.98 9.29 7.00
N ILE A 31 8.89 9.09 7.74
CA ILE A 31 8.85 9.31 9.19
C ILE A 31 9.80 8.37 9.94
N SER A 32 9.90 7.10 9.54
CA SER A 32 10.81 6.16 10.20
C SER A 32 12.29 6.54 10.02
N TRP A 33 12.63 7.19 8.90
CA TRP A 33 13.99 7.69 8.65
C TRP A 33 14.30 8.99 9.38
N VAL A 34 13.37 9.95 9.39
CA VAL A 34 13.56 11.27 10.03
C VAL A 34 13.42 11.20 11.55
N LYS A 35 12.67 10.22 12.08
CA LYS A 35 12.42 10.01 13.51
C LYS A 35 11.85 11.24 14.24
N PRO A 36 10.70 11.79 13.80
CA PRO A 36 10.02 12.88 14.49
C PRO A 36 9.43 12.44 15.84
N ASP A 37 8.89 13.38 16.61
CA ASP A 37 8.25 13.12 17.91
C ASP A 37 7.18 12.00 17.82
N PRO A 38 7.39 10.86 18.50
CA PRO A 38 6.46 9.73 18.48
C PRO A 38 5.08 10.05 19.07
N SER A 39 4.97 11.09 19.90
CA SER A 39 3.72 11.48 20.53
C SER A 39 2.76 12.18 19.57
N SER A 40 3.24 12.63 18.39
CA SER A 40 2.42 13.28 17.37
C SER A 40 1.27 12.37 16.90
N PRO A 41 0.01 12.86 16.90
CA PRO A 41 -1.14 12.08 16.44
C PRO A 41 -1.00 11.55 15.01
N VAL A 42 -0.35 12.31 14.12
CA VAL A 42 -0.13 11.91 12.72
C VAL A 42 0.87 10.76 12.63
N VAL A 43 1.94 10.81 13.42
CA VAL A 43 2.95 9.74 13.49
C VAL A 43 2.32 8.46 14.01
N GLN A 44 1.52 8.54 15.08
CA GLN A 44 0.79 7.39 15.63
C GLN A 44 -0.21 6.80 14.62
N LEU A 45 -0.93 7.65 13.89
CA LEU A 45 -1.87 7.20 12.86
C LEU A 45 -1.16 6.42 11.76
N LEU A 46 -0.06 6.95 11.24
CA LEU A 46 0.71 6.30 10.18
C LEU A 46 1.25 4.94 10.65
N TYR A 47 1.83 4.86 11.85
CA TYR A 47 2.25 3.58 12.41
C TYR A 47 1.09 2.61 12.60
N ARG A 48 -0.07 3.03 13.12
CA ARG A 48 -1.24 2.16 13.27
C ARG A 48 -1.73 1.59 11.95
N LEU A 49 -1.63 2.36 10.85
CA LEU A 49 -2.06 1.93 9.53
C LEU A 49 -1.06 1.01 8.82
N THR A 50 0.24 1.16 9.10
CA THR A 50 1.27 0.39 8.40
C THR A 50 1.82 -0.80 9.20
N ASP A 51 1.82 -0.73 10.52
CA ASP A 51 2.44 -1.73 11.40
C ASP A 51 1.85 -3.15 11.27
N PRO A 52 0.52 -3.34 11.08
CA PRO A 52 -0.01 -4.69 10.84
C PRO A 52 0.61 -5.37 9.60
N VAL A 53 0.87 -4.60 8.54
CA VAL A 53 1.49 -5.13 7.31
C VAL A 53 3.00 -5.30 7.49
N TYR A 54 3.67 -4.34 8.12
CA TYR A 54 5.11 -4.42 8.37
C TYR A 54 5.45 -5.58 9.32
N SER A 55 4.70 -5.74 10.41
CA SER A 55 4.88 -6.84 11.36
C SER A 55 4.63 -8.21 10.69
N PHE A 56 3.64 -8.31 9.81
CA PHE A 56 3.42 -9.52 9.01
C PHE A 56 4.64 -9.84 8.14
N ILE A 57 5.19 -8.87 7.41
CA ILE A 57 6.38 -9.08 6.57
C ILE A 57 7.60 -9.46 7.44
N ARG A 58 7.83 -8.74 8.54
CA ARG A 58 8.95 -8.96 9.47
C ARG A 58 8.92 -10.35 10.11
N ARG A 59 7.75 -10.98 10.19
CA ARG A 59 7.61 -12.37 10.66
C ARG A 59 8.27 -13.39 9.73
N TYR A 60 8.28 -13.13 8.42
CA TYR A 60 8.83 -14.06 7.43
C TYR A 60 10.22 -13.65 6.93
N ILE A 61 10.48 -12.35 6.84
CA ILE A 61 11.72 -11.79 6.30
C ILE A 61 12.23 -10.76 7.28
N LYS A 62 13.48 -10.89 7.73
CA LYS A 62 14.12 -9.82 8.49
C LYS A 62 14.41 -8.65 7.54
N THR A 63 13.69 -7.54 7.72
CA THR A 63 13.79 -6.36 6.85
C THR A 63 14.61 -5.23 7.45
N GLU A 64 14.97 -5.34 8.73
CA GLU A 64 15.75 -4.32 9.44
C GLU A 64 17.25 -4.60 9.24
N PHE A 65 17.95 -3.68 8.57
CA PHE A 65 19.39 -3.74 8.35
C PHE A 65 20.04 -2.44 8.80
N ASN A 66 20.99 -2.55 9.73
CA ASN A 66 21.75 -1.40 10.24
C ASN A 66 20.87 -0.21 10.71
N GLY A 67 19.71 -0.52 11.31
CA GLY A 67 18.75 0.48 11.81
C GLY A 67 17.84 1.11 10.73
N ILE A 68 17.89 0.64 9.49
CA ILE A 68 16.97 1.00 8.42
C ILE A 68 16.00 -0.16 8.17
N ASP A 69 14.70 0.12 8.16
CA ASP A 69 13.69 -0.88 7.82
C ASP A 69 13.33 -0.84 6.32
N PHE A 70 13.48 -1.97 5.66
CA PHE A 70 13.13 -2.17 4.25
C PHE A 70 11.73 -2.75 4.04
N ALA A 71 10.96 -3.04 5.10
CA ALA A 71 9.57 -3.48 4.98
C ALA A 71 8.70 -2.52 4.14
N PRO A 72 8.82 -1.18 4.25
CA PRO A 72 8.05 -0.27 3.42
C PRO A 72 8.31 -0.48 1.92
N LEU A 73 9.56 -0.73 1.52
CA LEU A 73 9.90 -0.99 0.11
C LEU A 73 9.21 -2.25 -0.41
N ILE A 74 9.20 -3.32 0.38
CA ILE A 74 8.52 -4.57 0.03
C ILE A 74 7.01 -4.34 -0.12
N VAL A 75 6.40 -3.57 0.79
CA VAL A 75 4.99 -3.21 0.69
C VAL A 75 4.71 -2.40 -0.57
N LEU A 76 5.53 -1.39 -0.88
CA LEU A 76 5.35 -0.58 -2.09
C LEU A 76 5.43 -1.44 -3.35
N LEU A 77 6.40 -2.35 -3.44
CA LEU A 77 6.52 -3.28 -4.57
C LEU A 77 5.28 -4.19 -4.69
N ALA A 78 4.78 -4.71 -3.57
CA ALA A 78 3.58 -5.55 -3.56
C ALA A 78 2.34 -4.76 -4.00
N LEU A 79 2.15 -3.53 -3.50
CA LEU A 79 1.05 -2.65 -3.91
C LEU A 79 1.13 -2.32 -5.39
N GLN A 80 2.32 -1.98 -5.91
CA GLN A 80 2.54 -1.70 -7.32
C GLN A 80 2.19 -2.92 -8.19
N LEU A 81 2.59 -4.12 -7.75
CA LEU A 81 2.29 -5.36 -8.45
C LEU A 81 0.79 -5.63 -8.47
N ILE A 82 0.11 -5.50 -7.32
CA ILE A 82 -1.35 -5.69 -7.23
C ILE A 82 -2.07 -4.69 -8.14
N ASP A 83 -1.67 -3.43 -8.14
CA ASP A 83 -2.28 -2.40 -8.97
C ASP A 83 -2.09 -2.69 -10.47
N GLN A 84 -0.84 -2.89 -10.90
CA GLN A 84 -0.50 -3.07 -12.30
C GLN A 84 -1.00 -4.41 -12.87
N PHE A 85 -1.09 -5.45 -12.04
CA PHE A 85 -1.53 -6.76 -12.47
C PHE A 85 -3.03 -6.95 -12.22
N LEU A 86 -3.46 -7.01 -10.96
CA LEU A 86 -4.82 -7.40 -10.61
C LEU A 86 -5.85 -6.35 -11.04
N ILE A 87 -5.59 -5.07 -10.80
CA ILE A 87 -6.55 -4.02 -11.15
C ILE A 87 -6.62 -3.81 -12.65
N ARG A 88 -5.48 -3.84 -13.34
CA ARG A 88 -5.45 -3.83 -14.82
C ARG A 88 -6.21 -5.01 -15.42
N LEU A 89 -6.06 -6.22 -14.86
CA LEU A 89 -6.84 -7.38 -15.30
C LEU A 89 -8.34 -7.16 -15.12
N LEU A 90 -8.77 -6.53 -14.02
CA LEU A 90 -10.17 -6.21 -13.78
C LEU A 90 -10.72 -5.20 -14.82
N PHE A 91 -9.91 -4.21 -15.22
CA PHE A 91 -10.29 -3.30 -16.32
C PHE A 91 -10.39 -4.01 -17.67
N VAL A 92 -9.45 -4.91 -17.98
CA VAL A 92 -9.50 -5.71 -19.22
C VAL A 92 -10.74 -6.61 -19.23
N PHE A 93 -11.04 -7.26 -18.12
CA PHE A 93 -12.27 -8.05 -17.96
C PHE A 93 -13.52 -7.18 -18.14
N ALA A 94 -13.57 -6.00 -17.52
CA ALA A 94 -14.65 -5.05 -17.71
C ALA A 94 -14.81 -4.64 -19.18
N ALA A 95 -13.71 -4.44 -19.91
CA ALA A 95 -13.75 -4.09 -21.34
C ALA A 95 -14.25 -5.25 -22.24
N SER A 96 -14.16 -6.50 -21.77
CA SER A 96 -14.62 -7.67 -22.50
C SER A 96 -16.14 -7.97 -22.35
N LEU A 97 -16.85 -7.24 -21.48
CA LEU A 97 -18.27 -7.40 -21.13
C LEU A 97 -19.23 -6.43 -21.87
#